data_AF-A0A426YE60-F1
#
_entry.id   AF-A0A426YE60-F1
#
_cell.length_a   1.000
_cell.length_b   1.000
_cell.length_c   1.000
_cell.angle_alpha   90.00
_cell.angle_beta   90.00
_cell.angle_gamma   90.00
#
_symmetry.space_group_name_H-M   'P 1'
#
loop_
_entity.id
_entity.type
_entity.pdbx_description
1 polymer ?
#
loop_
_entity_poly.entity_id
_entity_poly.type
_entity_poly.pdbx_seq_one_letter_code
_entity_poly.pdbx_strand_id
1 'polypeptide(L)'
;MVTESDGETTKLFPKAARLRNLTYSAPLFVGVTKIIIKKGQDCEVVAETRALPTVFTEKVPIMLRSSYCNLYQSSEKDLTELGECPYDQVGYFIINGSEKVLIAQEKMSTNLVYISKKKQPNKYAIMAEVLLIAEKQNRPVSRMFVRLLSHASAEGVRLLPLP
;
A
#
# COMPACT_ATOMS: atom_id res chain seq x y z
N MET A 1 -3.86 -11.64 -17.23
CA MET A 1 -3.34 -12.54 -18.30
C MET A 1 -2.88 -13.82 -17.63
N VAL A 2 -3.06 -14.97 -18.28
CA VAL A 2 -2.57 -16.27 -17.80
C VAL A 2 -1.70 -16.89 -18.88
N THR A 3 -0.58 -17.49 -18.48
CA THR A 3 0.28 -18.25 -19.39
C THR A 3 0.00 -19.71 -19.11
N GLU A 4 -0.52 -20.42 -20.10
CA GLU A 4 -0.88 -21.83 -20.00
C GLU A 4 0.38 -22.71 -20.03
N SER A 5 0.23 -24.01 -19.74
CA SER A 5 1.32 -25.01 -19.80
C SER A 5 2.05 -25.02 -21.14
N ASP A 6 1.33 -24.65 -22.19
CA ASP A 6 1.79 -24.70 -23.58
C ASP A 6 2.56 -23.42 -23.96
N GLY A 7 2.74 -22.49 -23.02
CA GLY A 7 3.46 -21.23 -23.19
C GLY A 7 2.62 -20.10 -23.81
N GLU A 8 1.40 -20.38 -24.28
CA GLU A 8 0.51 -19.37 -24.81
C GLU A 8 -0.03 -18.46 -23.69
N THR A 9 0.03 -17.15 -23.91
CA THR A 9 -0.49 -16.16 -22.96
C THR A 9 -1.83 -15.63 -23.43
N THR A 10 -2.88 -15.91 -22.66
CA THR A 10 -4.25 -15.52 -22.98
C THR A 10 -4.78 -14.47 -21.99
N LYS A 11 -5.81 -13.74 -22.42
CA LYS A 11 -6.55 -12.83 -21.54
C LYS A 11 -7.37 -13.68 -20.56
N LEU A 12 -7.03 -13.59 -19.29
CA LEU A 12 -7.81 -14.21 -18.22
C LEU A 12 -9.04 -13.35 -17.96
N PHE A 13 -10.24 -13.92 -18.01
CA PHE A 13 -11.50 -13.27 -17.59
C PHE A 13 -11.89 -13.69 -16.17
N PRO A 14 -12.65 -12.86 -15.42
CA PRO A 14 -13.03 -13.17 -14.03
C PRO A 14 -13.74 -14.51 -13.86
N LYS A 15 -14.76 -14.83 -14.68
CA LYS A 15 -15.41 -16.15 -14.71
C LYS A 15 -14.43 -17.32 -14.82
N ALA A 16 -13.47 -17.23 -15.74
CA ALA A 16 -12.46 -18.26 -15.92
C ALA A 16 -11.54 -18.38 -14.69
N ALA A 17 -11.20 -17.27 -14.05
CA ALA A 17 -10.41 -17.27 -12.82
C ALA A 17 -11.13 -17.97 -11.66
N ARG A 18 -12.45 -17.73 -11.51
CA ARG A 18 -13.30 -18.41 -10.51
C ARG A 18 -13.34 -19.93 -10.75
N LEU A 19 -13.70 -20.35 -11.96
CA LEU A 19 -13.88 -21.77 -12.30
C LEU A 19 -12.59 -22.59 -12.24
N ARG A 20 -11.44 -21.97 -12.53
CA ARG A 20 -10.14 -22.65 -12.57
C ARG A 20 -9.31 -22.50 -11.30
N ASN A 21 -9.89 -21.93 -10.23
CA ASN A 21 -9.16 -21.64 -8.99
C ASN A 21 -7.91 -20.78 -9.19
N LEU A 22 -7.95 -19.83 -10.12
CA LEU A 22 -6.81 -18.94 -10.42
C LEU A 22 -6.96 -17.60 -9.70
N THR A 23 -5.84 -16.89 -9.56
CA THR A 23 -5.83 -15.51 -9.08
C THR A 23 -5.95 -14.53 -10.25
N TYR A 24 -7.00 -13.71 -10.24
CA TYR A 24 -7.22 -12.68 -11.25
C TYR A 24 -6.23 -11.52 -11.07
N SER A 25 -5.12 -11.59 -11.81
CA SER A 25 -3.99 -10.66 -11.68
C SER A 25 -3.45 -10.21 -13.04
N ALA A 26 -2.78 -9.06 -13.04
CA ALA A 26 -2.07 -8.52 -14.19
C ALA A 26 -0.55 -8.48 -13.92
N PRO A 27 0.29 -8.75 -14.94
CA PRO A 27 1.74 -8.63 -14.81
C PRO A 27 2.16 -7.16 -14.68
N LEU A 28 3.11 -6.90 -13.78
CA LEU A 28 3.75 -5.61 -13.56
C LEU A 28 5.14 -5.61 -14.21
N PHE A 29 5.38 -4.63 -15.06
CA PHE A 29 6.66 -4.39 -15.70
C PHE A 29 7.24 -3.05 -15.25
N VAL A 30 8.56 -2.99 -15.04
CA VAL A 30 9.29 -1.78 -14.63
C VAL A 30 10.56 -1.60 -15.46
N GLY A 31 10.93 -0.35 -15.70
CA GLY A 31 12.21 -0.01 -16.29
C GLY A 31 13.31 0.01 -15.23
N VAL A 32 14.42 -0.68 -15.50
CA VAL A 32 15.57 -0.77 -14.60
C VAL A 32 16.80 -0.18 -15.31
N THR A 33 17.43 0.82 -14.70
CA THR A 33 18.71 1.34 -15.16
C THR A 33 19.81 0.82 -14.25
N LYS A 34 20.71 0.02 -14.79
CA LYS A 34 21.86 -0.55 -14.08
C LYS A 34 23.10 0.27 -14.37
N ILE A 35 23.69 0.86 -13.33
CA ILE A 35 24.97 1.58 -13.41
C ILE A 35 26.04 0.69 -12.77
N ILE A 36 27.06 0.32 -13.53
CA ILE A 36 28.17 -0.54 -13.10
C ILE A 36 29.42 0.32 -13.00
N ILE A 37 29.94 0.48 -11.79
CA ILE A 37 31.16 1.25 -11.53
C ILE A 37 32.30 0.24 -11.32
N LYS A 38 33.26 0.20 -12.25
CA LYS A 38 34.48 -0.61 -12.12
C LYS A 38 35.64 0.30 -11.73
N LYS A 39 36.37 -0.07 -10.67
CA LYS A 39 37.61 0.61 -10.27
C LYS A 39 38.79 -0.25 -10.71
N GLY A 40 39.57 0.25 -11.68
CA GLY A 40 40.80 -0.40 -12.13
C GLY A 40 41.92 -0.31 -11.08
N GLN A 41 42.99 -1.09 -11.29
CA GLN A 41 44.19 -1.04 -10.44
C GLN A 41 44.88 0.34 -10.47
N ASP A 42 44.71 1.10 -11.56
CA ASP A 42 45.30 2.44 -11.76
C ASP A 42 44.38 3.61 -11.35
N CYS A 43 43.43 3.38 -10.43
CA CYS A 43 42.44 4.38 -10.00
C CYS A 43 41.47 4.92 -11.07
N GLU A 44 41.47 4.38 -12.30
CA GLU A 44 40.46 4.71 -13.29
C GLU A 44 39.08 4.14 -12.91
N VAL A 45 38.06 5.01 -12.95
CA VAL A 45 36.67 4.66 -12.66
C VAL A 45 35.92 4.61 -13.98
N VAL A 46 35.61 3.40 -14.46
CA VAL A 46 34.77 3.20 -15.64
C VAL A 46 33.34 2.96 -15.18
N ALA A 47 32.44 3.89 -15.53
CA ALA A 47 31.01 3.77 -15.28
C ALA A 47 30.28 3.29 -16.55
N GLU A 48 29.78 2.06 -16.54
CA GLU A 48 28.98 1.48 -17.61
C GLU A 48 27.49 1.54 -17.23
N THR A 49 26.67 2.24 -18.02
CA THR A 49 25.23 2.33 -17.79
C THR A 49 24.48 1.45 -18.79
N ARG A 50 23.65 0.53 -18.29
CA ARG A 50 22.78 -0.35 -19.08
C ARG A 50 21.33 -0.12 -18.70
N ALA A 51 20.49 0.26 -19.67
CA ALA A 51 19.05 0.42 -19.47
C ALA A 51 18.30 -0.85 -19.89
N LEU A 52 17.41 -1.33 -19.02
CA LEU A 52 16.49 -2.44 -19.25
C LEU A 52 15.06 -1.87 -19.18
N PRO A 53 14.45 -1.49 -20.31
CA PRO A 53 13.22 -0.69 -20.30
C PRO A 53 11.99 -1.44 -19.77
N THR A 54 11.95 -2.76 -19.92
CA THR A 54 10.80 -3.59 -19.53
C THR A 54 11.26 -4.88 -18.85
N VAL A 55 11.29 -4.85 -17.52
CA VAL A 55 11.60 -6.02 -16.69
C VAL A 55 10.32 -6.49 -16.00
N PHE A 56 9.92 -7.73 -16.25
CA PHE A 56 8.84 -8.36 -15.50
C PHE A 56 9.24 -8.45 -14.02
N THR A 57 8.39 -7.93 -13.14
CA THR A 57 8.63 -7.98 -11.68
C THR A 57 7.74 -9.01 -11.03
N GLU A 58 6.43 -8.77 -11.05
CA GLU A 58 5.47 -9.58 -10.29
C GLU A 58 4.08 -9.50 -10.92
N LYS A 59 3.12 -10.26 -10.39
CA LYS A 59 1.70 -10.12 -10.72
C LYS A 59 0.96 -9.39 -9.60
N VAL A 60 0.14 -8.41 -9.95
CA VAL A 60 -0.70 -7.65 -9.01
C VAL A 60 -2.16 -8.06 -9.17
N PRO A 61 -2.85 -8.47 -8.09
CA PRO A 61 -4.29 -8.74 -8.14
C PRO A 61 -5.08 -7.51 -8.59
N ILE A 62 -6.01 -7.70 -9.52
CA ILE A 62 -6.83 -6.62 -10.07
C ILE A 62 -8.22 -6.69 -9.44
N MET A 63 -8.70 -5.56 -8.94
CA MET A 63 -10.08 -5.44 -8.42
C MET A 63 -11.06 -5.49 -9.60
N LEU A 64 -12.16 -6.24 -9.44
CA LEU A 64 -13.17 -6.32 -10.48
C LEU A 64 -13.80 -4.96 -10.75
N ARG A 65 -14.00 -4.66 -12.05
CA ARG A 65 -14.47 -3.37 -12.58
C ARG A 65 -13.61 -2.13 -12.26
N SER A 66 -12.41 -2.30 -11.70
CA SER A 66 -11.42 -1.21 -11.70
C SER A 66 -10.98 -0.85 -13.13
N SER A 67 -10.33 0.31 -13.31
CA SER A 67 -9.83 0.79 -14.62
C SER A 67 -8.88 -0.17 -15.34
N TYR A 68 -8.26 -1.10 -14.61
CA TYR A 68 -7.34 -2.10 -15.15
C TYR A 68 -7.99 -3.48 -15.33
N CYS A 69 -9.28 -3.62 -15.02
CA CYS A 69 -10.04 -4.86 -15.20
C CYS A 69 -10.52 -5.02 -16.65
N ASN A 70 -10.59 -6.25 -17.14
CA ASN A 70 -11.13 -6.56 -18.47
C ASN A 70 -12.63 -6.26 -18.59
N LEU A 71 -13.34 -6.11 -17.47
CA LEU A 71 -14.77 -5.75 -17.41
C LEU A 71 -14.98 -4.23 -17.26
N TYR A 72 -13.92 -3.42 -17.35
CA TYR A 72 -14.03 -1.98 -17.23
C TYR A 72 -14.85 -1.41 -18.40
N GLN A 73 -15.86 -0.60 -18.08
CA GLN A 73 -16.78 0.01 -19.04
C GLN A 73 -17.55 -0.95 -19.96
N SER A 74 -17.61 -2.26 -19.64
CA SER A 74 -18.45 -3.21 -20.37
C SER A 74 -19.94 -2.90 -20.16
N SER A 75 -20.74 -3.02 -21.23
CA SER A 75 -22.19 -2.84 -21.15
C SER A 75 -22.85 -4.04 -20.45
N GLU A 76 -24.10 -3.88 -20.01
CA GLU A 76 -24.87 -4.99 -19.39
C GLU A 76 -25.02 -6.20 -20.32
N LYS A 77 -25.11 -5.95 -21.63
CA LYS A 77 -25.16 -7.01 -22.64
C LYS A 77 -23.83 -7.76 -22.69
N ASP A 78 -22.72 -7.03 -22.81
CA ASP A 78 -21.38 -7.63 -22.87
C ASP A 78 -21.08 -8.45 -21.60
N LEU A 79 -21.48 -7.96 -20.43
CA LEU A 79 -21.32 -8.69 -19.17
C LEU A 79 -22.08 -10.02 -19.20
N THR A 80 -23.33 -9.99 -19.68
CA THR A 80 -24.16 -11.19 -19.79
C THR A 80 -23.54 -12.20 -20.77
N GLU A 81 -23.03 -11.73 -21.90
CA GLU A 81 -22.34 -12.56 -22.90
C GLU A 81 -21.04 -13.18 -22.36
N LEU A 82 -20.31 -12.43 -21.53
CA LEU A 82 -19.12 -12.92 -20.82
C LEU A 82 -19.46 -13.84 -19.63
N GLY A 83 -20.76 -14.00 -19.31
CA GLY A 83 -21.24 -14.83 -18.23
C GLY A 83 -21.01 -14.25 -16.84
N GLU A 84 -20.96 -12.91 -16.75
CA GLU A 84 -20.96 -12.14 -15.51
C GLU A 84 -22.35 -11.55 -15.26
N CYS A 85 -22.68 -11.28 -14.00
CA CYS A 85 -23.96 -10.67 -13.64
C CYS A 85 -23.89 -9.13 -13.75
N PRO A 86 -24.80 -8.47 -14.49
CA PRO A 86 -24.84 -7.00 -14.57
C PRO A 86 -25.09 -6.31 -13.21
N TYR A 87 -25.80 -7.01 -12.32
CA TYR A 87 -26.21 -6.51 -11.00
C TYR A 87 -25.22 -6.85 -9.87
N ASP A 88 -24.06 -7.45 -10.20
CA ASP A 88 -23.06 -7.78 -9.19
C ASP A 88 -22.45 -6.52 -8.56
N GLN A 89 -22.42 -6.51 -7.22
CA GLN A 89 -21.77 -5.48 -6.44
C GLN A 89 -20.27 -5.76 -6.41
N VAL A 90 -19.63 -5.33 -7.49
CA VAL A 90 -18.18 -5.39 -7.71
C VAL A 90 -17.37 -4.67 -6.63
N GLY A 91 -16.04 -4.68 -6.75
CA GLY A 91 -15.14 -4.09 -5.75
C GLY A 91 -14.41 -5.12 -4.89
N TYR A 92 -14.42 -6.38 -5.31
CA TYR A 92 -13.67 -7.47 -4.70
C TYR A 92 -12.58 -8.00 -5.64
N PHE A 93 -11.74 -8.87 -5.10
CA PHE A 93 -10.64 -9.54 -5.78
C PHE A 93 -10.93 -11.04 -5.88
N ILE A 94 -10.50 -11.68 -6.97
CA ILE A 94 -10.54 -13.14 -7.11
C ILE A 94 -9.13 -13.68 -6.84
N ILE A 95 -8.96 -14.38 -5.72
CA ILE A 95 -7.70 -15.00 -5.31
C ILE A 95 -7.93 -16.50 -5.17
N ASN A 96 -7.18 -17.29 -5.95
CA ASN A 96 -7.31 -18.76 -6.00
C ASN A 96 -8.78 -19.20 -6.19
N GLY A 97 -9.49 -18.57 -7.13
CA GLY A 97 -10.91 -18.81 -7.41
C GLY A 97 -11.89 -18.25 -6.40
N SER A 98 -11.44 -17.86 -5.21
CA SER A 98 -12.30 -17.32 -4.15
C SER A 98 -12.39 -15.80 -4.20
N GLU A 99 -13.57 -15.28 -3.87
CA GLU A 99 -13.82 -13.84 -3.79
C GLU A 99 -13.38 -13.29 -2.44
N LYS A 100 -12.64 -12.17 -2.46
CA LYS A 100 -12.05 -11.53 -1.29
C LYS A 100 -12.29 -10.03 -1.35
N VAL A 101 -12.81 -9.48 -0.25
CA VAL A 101 -13.04 -8.05 -0.07
C VAL A 101 -12.06 -7.52 0.97
N LEU A 102 -11.49 -6.34 0.72
CA LEU A 102 -10.74 -5.60 1.72
C LEU A 102 -11.71 -4.77 2.55
N ILE A 103 -11.73 -5.00 3.87
CA ILE A 103 -12.56 -4.24 4.79
C ILE A 103 -11.76 -3.05 5.29
N ALA A 104 -12.33 -1.85 5.16
CA ALA A 104 -11.73 -0.64 5.68
C ALA A 104 -11.46 -0.76 7.19
N GLN A 105 -10.26 -0.37 7.61
CA GLN A 105 -9.85 -0.39 9.01
C GLN A 105 -9.82 1.05 9.53
N GLU A 106 -10.63 1.33 10.54
CA GLU A 106 -10.63 2.62 11.21
C GLU A 106 -9.34 2.78 12.03
N LYS A 107 -8.72 3.96 11.92
CA LYS A 107 -7.54 4.34 12.69
C LYS A 107 -7.66 5.79 13.12
N MET A 108 -7.02 6.13 14.23
CA MET A 108 -6.88 7.52 14.68
C MET A 108 -6.19 8.35 13.59
N SER A 109 -6.74 9.53 13.30
CA SER A 109 -6.16 10.46 12.34
C SER A 109 -4.75 10.87 12.77
N THR A 110 -3.82 10.84 11.83
CA THR A 110 -2.44 11.30 12.03
C THR A 110 -2.33 12.81 11.80
N ASN A 111 -1.21 13.40 12.21
CA ASN A 111 -0.88 14.82 12.07
C ASN A 111 -1.90 15.77 12.75
N LEU A 112 -2.62 15.26 13.75
CA LEU A 112 -3.50 16.04 14.64
C LEU A 112 -3.02 15.94 16.09
N VAL A 113 -3.32 16.98 16.87
CA VAL A 113 -2.98 17.06 18.30
C VAL A 113 -4.18 16.61 19.14
N TYR A 114 -4.01 15.53 19.89
CA TYR A 114 -5.03 14.99 20.80
C TYR A 114 -4.72 15.41 22.24
N ILE A 115 -5.62 16.16 22.87
CA ILE A 115 -5.44 16.64 24.26
C ILE A 115 -6.37 15.86 25.18
N SER A 116 -5.81 15.21 26.21
CA SER A 116 -6.57 14.44 27.21
C SER A 116 -6.22 14.87 28.63
N LYS A 117 -7.25 15.02 29.48
CA LYS A 117 -7.07 15.18 30.94
C LYS A 117 -6.87 13.79 31.56
N LYS A 118 -5.89 13.65 32.45
CA LYS A 118 -5.63 12.40 33.16
C LYS A 118 -6.38 12.37 34.49
N LYS A 119 -6.99 11.23 34.82
CA LYS A 119 -7.64 11.01 36.13
C LYS A 119 -6.58 10.91 37.23
N GLN A 120 -6.83 11.54 38.37
CA GLN A 120 -5.95 11.49 39.54
C GLN A 120 -6.05 10.13 40.24
N PRO A 121 -4.97 9.61 40.86
CA PRO A 121 -3.68 10.25 41.21
C PRO A 121 -2.57 10.03 40.16
N ASN A 122 -2.62 10.75 39.03
CA ASN A 122 -1.62 10.65 37.97
C ASN A 122 -0.63 11.81 38.09
N LYS A 123 0.67 11.53 37.93
CA LYS A 123 1.74 12.54 37.92
C LYS A 123 1.45 13.70 36.96
N TYR A 124 0.74 13.44 35.86
CA TYR A 124 0.38 14.44 34.86
C TYR A 124 -1.10 14.83 34.98
N ALA A 125 -1.41 16.12 34.84
CA ALA A 125 -2.77 16.63 34.77
C ALA A 125 -3.34 16.55 33.35
N ILE A 126 -2.53 16.92 32.35
CA ILE A 126 -2.90 16.97 30.93
C ILE A 126 -1.81 16.28 30.11
N MET A 127 -2.22 15.53 29.09
CA MET A 127 -1.34 14.94 28.09
C MET A 127 -1.84 15.29 26.70
N ALA A 128 -0.98 15.95 25.93
CA ALA A 128 -1.13 16.09 24.49
C ALA A 128 -0.34 14.99 23.78
N GLU A 129 -0.98 14.28 22.85
CA GLU A 129 -0.39 13.25 22.00
C GLU A 129 -0.49 13.68 20.54
N VAL A 130 0.58 13.49 19.79
CA VAL A 130 0.63 13.73 18.33
C VAL A 130 1.12 12.47 17.65
N LEU A 131 0.33 11.98 16.68
CA LEU A 131 0.67 10.83 15.84
C LEU A 131 1.19 11.34 14.50
N LEU A 132 2.52 11.41 14.34
CA LEU A 132 3.18 11.97 13.17
C LEU A 132 3.38 10.91 12.08
N ILE A 133 3.03 11.28 10.84
CA ILE A 133 3.41 10.52 9.66
C ILE A 133 3.98 11.49 8.62
N ALA A 134 5.18 11.17 8.12
CA ALA A 134 5.78 11.93 7.04
C ALA A 134 5.00 11.65 5.75
N GLU A 135 4.52 12.70 5.09
CA GLU A 135 3.80 12.55 3.83
C GLU A 135 4.67 11.83 2.78
N LYS A 136 4.06 10.94 2.00
CA LYS A 136 4.67 10.20 0.88
C LYS A 136 5.81 9.24 1.26
N GLN A 137 6.03 8.96 2.55
CA GLN A 137 6.99 7.96 2.99
C GLN A 137 6.27 6.78 3.63
N ASN A 138 6.69 5.56 3.29
CA ASN A 138 6.23 4.35 3.96
C ASN A 138 6.98 4.15 5.29
N ARG A 139 6.84 5.12 6.20
CA ARG A 139 7.41 5.07 7.54
C ARG A 139 6.31 4.76 8.56
N PRO A 140 6.63 3.99 9.62
CA PRO A 140 5.70 3.79 10.71
C PRO A 140 5.38 5.13 11.39
N VAL A 141 4.20 5.20 12.03
CA VAL A 141 3.75 6.39 12.75
C VAL A 141 4.66 6.67 13.93
N SER A 142 5.24 7.87 13.97
CA SER A 142 6.01 8.36 15.11
C SER A 142 5.08 9.02 16.12
N ARG A 143 5.24 8.72 17.42
CA ARG A 143 4.40 9.30 18.48
C ARG A 143 5.18 10.32 19.30
N MET A 144 4.59 11.48 19.51
CA MET A 144 5.14 12.53 20.38
C MET A 144 4.16 12.84 21.52
N PHE A 145 4.70 13.08 22.72
CA PHE A 145 3.90 13.45 23.89
C PHE A 145 4.40 14.77 24.48
N VAL A 146 3.47 15.65 24.82
CA VAL A 146 3.72 16.81 25.70
C VAL A 146 2.85 16.63 26.94
N ARG A 147 3.46 16.71 28.12
CA ARG A 147 2.79 16.40 29.39
C ARG A 147 2.91 17.54 30.37
N LEU A 148 1.78 17.93 30.97
CA LEU A 148 1.72 18.90 32.04
C LEU A 148 1.69 18.18 33.39
N LEU A 149 2.64 18.47 34.28
CA LEU A 149 2.68 17.92 35.63
C LEU A 149 1.45 18.36 36.44
N SER A 150 0.97 17.49 37.33
CA SER A 150 -0.06 17.84 38.30
C SER A 150 0.52 18.71 39.41
N HIS A 151 -0.29 19.61 39.97
CA HIS A 151 0.15 20.51 41.05
C HIS A 151 0.67 19.77 42.29
N ALA A 152 0.15 18.57 42.57
CA ALA A 152 0.63 17.72 43.67
C ALA A 152 2.02 17.10 43.42
N SER A 153 2.53 17.14 42.19
CA SER A 153 3.83 16.59 41.78
C SER A 153 4.80 17.65 41.24
N ALA A 154 4.46 18.94 41.39
CA ALA A 154 5.22 20.06 40.82
C ALA A 154 6.34 20.54 41.78
N GLU A 155 7.34 19.69 42.03
CA GLU A 155 8.66 20.19 42.42
C GLU A 155 9.43 20.52 41.13
N GLY A 156 9.57 21.83 40.88
CA GLY A 156 10.20 22.55 39.76
C GLY A 156 10.88 21.80 38.61
N VAL A 157 10.38 22.01 37.39
CA VAL A 157 11.21 22.19 36.18
C VAL A 157 10.56 23.25 35.29
N ARG A 158 11.15 24.46 35.26
CA ARG A 158 10.92 25.47 34.21
C ARG A 158 11.52 24.90 32.92
N LEU A 159 10.73 24.85 31.84
CA LEU A 159 11.26 24.51 30.51
C LEU A 159 12.26 25.61 30.11
N LEU A 160 13.55 25.31 30.21
CA LEU A 160 14.57 26.02 29.45
C LEU A 160 14.47 25.54 28.00
N PRO A 161 14.53 26.44 27.00
CA PRO A 161 14.73 26.01 25.62
C PRO A 161 16.13 25.36 25.54
N LEU A 162 16.20 24.12 25.06
CA LEU A 162 17.47 23.50 24.68
C LEU A 162 17.97 24.16 23.37
N PRO A 163 19.30 24.25 23.17
CA PRO A 163 19.93 25.01 22.09
C PRO A 163 19.56 24.53 20.68
#